data_AF-A0A962B9I3-F1
#
_entry.id   AF-A0A962B9I3-F1
#
_cell.length_a   1.000
_cell.length_b   1.000
_cell.length_c   1.000
_cell.angle_alpha   90.00
_cell.angle_beta   90.00
_cell.angle_gamma   90.00
#
_symmetry.space_group_name_H-M   'P 1'
#
loop_
_entity.id
_entity.type
_entity.pdbx_description
1 polymer ?
#
loop_
_entity_poly.entity_id
_entity_poly.type
_entity_poly.pdbx_seq_one_letter_code
_entity_poly.pdbx_strand_id
1 'polypeptide(L)'
;MAAGPHARAEAGTPQRARRTSSPHPGWKLVYATAAGLMLSCAGGATAAEVPADCDNINGMPIFQNVLWDDVWTALDEQASCTQNCHTGSAPSAELDLSSRMFSIYFLVGQPSSQDPDVLRVDPGNPKQSLLLQKVNCNRPSVGERMP
;
A
#
# COMPACT_ATOMS: atom_id res chain seq x y z
N MET A 1 2.14 -39.48 -50.38
CA MET A 1 0.66 -39.45 -50.45
C MET A 1 0.19 -39.06 -49.05
N ALA A 2 -0.44 -37.93 -48.75
CA ALA A 2 -1.06 -36.88 -49.55
C ALA A 2 -0.84 -35.52 -48.85
N ALA A 3 -0.80 -34.47 -49.68
CA ALA A 3 -0.87 -33.07 -49.27
C ALA A 3 -2.33 -32.66 -49.02
N GLY A 4 -2.57 -31.67 -48.17
CA GLY A 4 -3.87 -31.00 -48.02
C GLY A 4 -3.85 -29.87 -46.99
N PRO A 5 -4.62 -28.78 -47.18
CA PRO A 5 -4.08 -27.42 -47.12
C PRO A 5 -4.70 -26.47 -46.08
N HIS A 6 -3.94 -25.39 -45.84
CA HIS A 6 -4.32 -23.98 -45.59
C HIS A 6 -5.68 -23.64 -44.94
N ALA A 7 -5.62 -22.92 -43.81
CA ALA A 7 -6.59 -21.86 -43.52
C ALA A 7 -5.90 -20.66 -42.86
N ARG A 8 -6.42 -19.49 -43.22
CA ARG A 8 -5.82 -18.15 -43.23
C ARG A 8 -6.13 -17.37 -41.95
N ALA A 9 -5.28 -16.39 -41.67
CA ALA A 9 -5.43 -15.40 -40.61
C ALA A 9 -6.64 -14.47 -40.77
N GLU A 10 -7.19 -14.00 -39.65
CA GLU A 10 -8.03 -12.80 -39.56
C GLU A 10 -7.53 -11.96 -38.37
N ALA A 11 -6.88 -10.84 -38.67
CA ALA A 11 -6.44 -9.86 -37.70
C ALA A 11 -7.62 -8.96 -37.32
N GLY A 12 -8.04 -9.01 -36.05
CA GLY A 12 -9.06 -8.14 -35.48
C GLY A 12 -8.58 -6.68 -35.43
N THR A 13 -9.32 -5.79 -36.08
CA THR A 13 -9.07 -4.35 -36.10
C THR A 13 -9.48 -3.69 -34.77
N PRO A 14 -8.69 -2.75 -34.20
CA PRO A 14 -9.09 -2.04 -32.99
C PRO A 14 -10.22 -1.04 -33.25
N GLN A 15 -11.35 -1.21 -32.55
CA GLN A 15 -12.44 -0.24 -32.53
C GLN A 15 -12.01 1.04 -31.81
N ARG A 16 -11.82 2.10 -32.60
CA ARG A 16 -11.57 3.46 -32.18
C ARG A 16 -12.86 4.06 -31.60
N ALA A 17 -12.98 4.07 -30.27
CA ALA A 17 -14.10 4.73 -29.59
C ALA A 17 -14.13 6.23 -29.95
N ARG A 18 -15.27 6.68 -30.51
CA ARG A 18 -15.54 8.08 -30.83
C ARG A 18 -15.74 8.86 -29.53
N ARG A 19 -14.88 9.84 -29.26
CA ARG A 19 -15.17 10.89 -28.28
C ARG A 19 -16.29 11.78 -28.84
N THR A 20 -17.46 11.71 -28.24
CA THR A 20 -18.53 12.69 -28.43
C THR A 20 -18.22 13.89 -27.55
N SER A 21 -17.89 15.02 -28.18
CA SER A 21 -17.75 16.32 -27.53
C SER A 21 -19.12 16.87 -27.15
N SER A 22 -19.39 17.02 -25.86
CA SER A 22 -20.56 17.74 -25.36
C SER A 22 -20.39 19.26 -25.52
N PRO A 23 -21.45 20.00 -25.89
CA PRO A 23 -21.42 21.45 -25.96
C PRO A 23 -21.51 22.09 -24.57
N HIS A 24 -20.62 23.05 -24.29
CA HIS A 24 -20.69 23.94 -23.13
C HIS A 24 -21.78 25.00 -23.33
N PRO A 25 -22.72 25.17 -22.39
CA PRO A 25 -23.49 26.41 -22.29
C PRO A 25 -22.66 27.46 -21.53
N GLY A 26 -22.37 28.56 -22.22
CA GLY A 26 -21.67 29.69 -21.65
C GLY A 26 -22.52 30.52 -20.69
N TRP A 27 -21.78 31.44 -20.05
CA TRP A 27 -22.16 32.77 -19.61
C TRP A 27 -23.40 32.92 -18.72
N LYS A 28 -23.18 33.11 -17.40
CA LYS A 28 -23.62 34.32 -16.67
C LYS A 28 -22.65 34.62 -15.54
N LEU A 29 -21.94 35.73 -15.67
CA LEU A 29 -21.28 36.43 -14.56
C LEU A 29 -22.39 37.02 -13.67
N VAL A 30 -22.39 36.68 -12.39
CA VAL A 30 -23.08 37.46 -11.36
C VAL A 30 -22.06 37.70 -10.25
N TYR A 31 -21.58 38.93 -10.16
CA TYR A 31 -20.86 39.44 -9.00
C TYR A 31 -21.91 39.85 -7.95
N ALA A 32 -21.87 39.27 -6.75
CA ALA A 32 -22.43 39.93 -5.57
C ALA A 32 -21.83 39.35 -4.26
N THR A 33 -21.08 40.22 -3.60
CA THR A 33 -20.93 40.40 -2.15
C THR A 33 -20.33 39.28 -1.29
N ALA A 34 -19.15 39.61 -0.77
CA ALA A 34 -18.49 38.98 0.36
C ALA A 34 -19.37 39.00 1.63
N ALA A 35 -19.53 37.82 2.23
CA ALA A 35 -19.71 37.66 3.67
C ALA A 35 -18.91 36.41 4.05
N GLY A 36 -17.81 36.61 4.75
CA GLY A 36 -16.89 35.55 5.12
C GLY A 36 -17.56 34.54 6.04
N LEU A 37 -17.52 33.28 5.63
CA LEU A 37 -17.64 32.14 6.53
C LEU A 37 -16.27 31.45 6.53
N MET A 38 -15.42 31.85 7.48
CA MET A 38 -14.21 31.11 7.82
C MET A 38 -14.65 29.75 8.38
N LEU A 39 -14.81 28.78 7.48
CA LEU A 39 -14.98 27.38 7.85
C LEU A 39 -13.62 26.90 8.36
N SER A 40 -13.42 27.01 9.67
CA SER A 40 -12.30 26.37 10.38
C SER A 40 -12.40 24.86 10.19
N CYS A 41 -11.67 24.34 9.20
CA CYS A 41 -11.24 22.94 9.21
C CYS A 41 -10.12 22.80 10.26
N ALA A 42 -10.46 22.92 11.54
CA ALA A 42 -9.62 22.41 12.62
C ALA A 42 -9.78 20.89 12.69
N GLY A 43 -9.45 20.21 11.59
CA GLY A 43 -9.18 18.79 11.59
C GLY A 43 -7.79 18.61 12.16
N GLY A 44 -7.66 18.69 13.48
CA GLY A 44 -6.47 18.18 14.14
C GLY A 44 -6.38 16.71 13.80
N ALA A 45 -5.43 16.32 12.94
CA ALA A 45 -5.01 14.94 12.85
C ALA A 45 -4.50 14.58 14.25
N THR A 46 -5.37 13.96 15.05
CA THR A 46 -4.90 13.23 16.22
C THR A 46 -3.97 12.19 15.65
N ALA A 47 -2.65 12.37 15.86
CA ALA A 47 -1.67 11.34 15.55
C ALA A 47 -2.24 10.06 16.17
N ALA A 48 -2.56 9.09 15.32
CA ALA A 48 -3.11 7.83 15.81
C ALA A 48 -2.18 7.35 16.91
N GLU A 49 -2.76 7.14 18.09
CA GLU A 49 -2.00 6.82 19.27
C GLU A 49 -1.26 5.52 18.97
N VAL A 50 0.07 5.54 19.11
CA VAL A 50 0.88 4.33 18.90
C VAL A 50 0.31 3.26 19.81
N PRO A 51 0.02 2.05 19.31
CA PRO A 51 -0.59 1.04 20.15
C PRO A 51 0.23 0.86 21.42
N ALA A 52 -0.46 0.92 22.57
CA ALA A 52 0.18 0.73 23.86
C ALA A 52 0.73 -0.71 23.95
N ASP A 53 1.79 -0.91 24.74
CA ASP A 53 2.42 -2.22 24.99
C ASP A 53 3.33 -2.74 23.87
N CYS A 54 4.21 -1.86 23.37
CA CYS A 54 5.32 -2.23 22.49
C CYS A 54 6.63 -2.42 23.25
N ASP A 55 7.48 -3.35 22.78
CA ASP A 55 8.80 -3.56 23.35
C ASP A 55 9.65 -2.28 23.23
N ASN A 56 10.39 -1.97 24.30
CA ASN A 56 11.21 -0.77 24.37
C ASN A 56 12.51 -0.96 23.57
N ILE A 57 12.58 -0.30 22.42
CA ILE A 57 13.73 -0.37 21.49
C ILE A 57 14.74 0.78 21.66
N ASN A 58 14.56 1.66 22.65
CA ASN A 58 15.40 2.86 22.81
C ASN A 58 16.87 2.55 23.15
N GLY A 59 17.18 1.34 23.61
CA GLY A 59 18.54 0.87 23.88
C GLY A 59 19.21 0.14 22.72
N MET A 60 18.51 -0.06 21.60
CA MET A 60 19.06 -0.79 20.46
C MET A 60 19.90 0.13 19.56
N PRO A 61 20.99 -0.38 18.96
CA PRO A 61 21.74 0.37 17.95
C PRO A 61 20.86 0.79 16.78
N ILE A 62 20.93 2.06 16.39
CA ILE A 62 20.30 2.52 15.14
C ILE A 62 21.29 2.29 14.01
N PHE A 63 20.93 1.39 13.10
CA PHE A 63 21.67 1.20 11.86
C PHE A 63 21.29 2.30 10.87
N GLN A 64 22.31 2.99 10.34
CA GLN A 64 22.17 4.02 9.31
C GLN A 64 22.53 3.42 7.95
N ASN A 65 22.02 3.98 6.85
CA ASN A 65 22.25 3.48 5.49
C ASN A 65 21.82 2.03 5.29
N VAL A 66 20.79 1.59 6.03
CA VAL A 66 20.18 0.26 5.84
C VAL A 66 19.62 0.20 4.44
N LEU A 67 20.11 -0.74 3.64
CA LEU A 67 19.64 -0.96 2.28
C LEU A 67 18.49 -1.95 2.28
N TRP A 68 17.72 -1.95 1.19
CA TRP A 68 16.64 -2.93 1.01
C TRP A 68 17.14 -4.37 1.18
N ASP A 69 18.37 -4.62 0.77
CA ASP A 69 19.02 -5.90 0.88
C ASP A 69 19.14 -6.39 2.33
N ASP A 70 19.48 -5.50 3.27
CA ASP A 70 19.58 -5.80 4.70
C ASP A 70 18.21 -6.02 5.33
N VAL A 71 17.22 -5.21 4.94
CA VAL A 71 15.82 -5.35 5.40
C VAL A 71 15.26 -6.69 4.94
N TRP A 72 15.53 -7.09 3.70
CA TRP A 72 15.08 -8.37 3.17
C TRP A 72 15.63 -9.54 3.98
N THR A 73 16.94 -9.53 4.27
CA THR A 73 17.57 -10.56 5.11
C THR A 73 16.91 -10.66 6.49
N ALA A 74 16.55 -9.53 7.10
CA ALA A 74 15.82 -9.54 8.37
C ALA A 74 14.42 -10.17 8.24
N LEU A 75 13.66 -9.84 7.19
CA LEU A 75 12.31 -10.37 6.97
C LEU A 75 12.31 -11.87 6.62
N ASP A 76 13.27 -12.32 5.82
CA ASP A 76 13.34 -13.66 5.24
C ASP A 76 14.05 -14.65 6.16
N GLU A 77 15.29 -14.34 6.54
CA GLU A 77 16.18 -15.26 7.24
C GLU A 77 16.02 -15.20 8.76
N GLN A 78 15.72 -14.02 9.31
CA GLN A 78 15.66 -13.83 10.77
C GLN A 78 14.24 -13.99 11.31
N ALA A 79 13.26 -13.39 10.64
CA ALA A 79 11.86 -13.38 11.06
C ALA A 79 10.98 -14.43 10.36
N SER A 80 11.50 -15.14 9.35
CA SER A 80 10.77 -16.18 8.61
C SER A 80 9.41 -15.74 8.05
N CYS A 81 9.22 -14.44 7.78
CA CYS A 81 7.96 -13.89 7.26
C CYS A 81 7.59 -14.51 5.89
N THR A 82 8.61 -14.90 5.13
CA THR A 82 8.57 -15.46 3.77
C THR A 82 8.41 -16.99 3.74
N GLN A 83 8.50 -17.69 4.87
CA GLN A 83 8.55 -19.15 4.88
C GLN A 83 7.18 -19.81 5.10
N ASN A 84 6.15 -19.04 5.46
CA ASN A 84 4.84 -19.60 5.83
C ASN A 84 3.66 -18.77 5.30
N CYS A 85 3.41 -17.62 5.94
CA CYS A 85 2.09 -16.97 5.85
C CYS A 85 1.99 -15.94 4.72
N HIS A 86 3.10 -15.34 4.31
CA HIS A 86 3.13 -14.24 3.34
C HIS A 86 3.66 -14.69 1.98
N THR A 87 3.35 -15.91 1.55
CA THR A 87 3.75 -16.44 0.24
C THR A 87 2.64 -17.24 -0.42
N GLY A 88 2.86 -17.61 -1.69
CA GLY A 88 1.94 -18.45 -2.45
C GLY A 88 0.77 -17.67 -3.07
N SER A 89 -0.26 -18.40 -3.48
CA SER A 89 -1.40 -17.85 -4.25
C SER A 89 -2.43 -17.10 -3.40
N ALA A 90 -2.38 -17.24 -2.08
CA ALA A 90 -3.31 -16.60 -1.14
C ALA A 90 -2.54 -16.15 0.11
N PRO A 91 -1.60 -15.20 -0.03
CA PRO A 91 -0.80 -14.75 1.10
C PRO A 91 -1.69 -14.07 2.14
N SER A 92 -1.36 -14.28 3.41
CA SER A 92 -2.10 -13.74 4.55
C SER A 92 -2.18 -12.22 4.45
N ALA A 93 -3.41 -11.70 4.65
CA ALA A 93 -3.72 -10.29 4.54
C ALA A 93 -3.24 -9.65 3.23
N GLU A 94 -3.22 -10.41 2.11
CA GLU A 94 -2.84 -9.93 0.78
C GLU A 94 -1.42 -9.31 0.74
N LEU A 95 -0.54 -9.75 1.63
CA LEU A 95 0.85 -9.30 1.72
C LEU A 95 1.76 -10.39 1.17
N ASP A 96 2.17 -10.23 -0.09
CA ASP A 96 3.07 -11.16 -0.77
C ASP A 96 4.54 -10.77 -0.56
N LEU A 97 5.26 -11.64 0.13
CA LEU A 97 6.70 -11.59 0.39
C LEU A 97 7.40 -12.81 -0.25
N SER A 98 6.86 -13.38 -1.34
CA SER A 98 7.49 -14.52 -2.04
C SER A 98 8.72 -14.14 -2.87
N SER A 99 8.92 -12.85 -3.13
CA SER A 99 10.03 -12.35 -3.94
C SER A 99 10.60 -11.08 -3.34
N ARG A 100 11.92 -11.09 -3.12
CA ARG A 100 12.70 -9.91 -2.69
C ARG A 100 12.47 -8.69 -3.56
N MET A 101 12.31 -8.90 -4.87
CA MET A 101 12.17 -7.81 -5.83
C MET A 101 10.80 -7.15 -5.75
N PHE A 102 9.75 -7.91 -5.42
CA PHE A 102 8.37 -7.44 -5.45
C PHE A 102 7.79 -7.12 -4.08
N SER A 103 8.33 -7.68 -3.01
CA SER A 103 7.83 -7.48 -1.64
C SER A 103 7.79 -6.02 -1.21
N ILE A 104 8.72 -5.18 -1.68
CA ILE A 104 8.69 -3.73 -1.42
C ILE A 104 7.41 -3.07 -1.93
N TYR A 105 6.87 -3.53 -3.07
CA TYR A 105 5.61 -3.02 -3.64
C TYR A 105 4.42 -3.31 -2.75
N PHE A 106 4.42 -4.45 -2.04
CA PHE A 106 3.35 -4.81 -1.12
C PHE A 106 3.49 -4.19 0.27
N LEU A 107 4.67 -3.69 0.64
CA LEU A 107 4.94 -3.15 1.97
C LEU A 107 4.83 -1.63 2.03
N VAL A 108 5.54 -0.93 1.15
CA VAL A 108 5.82 0.50 1.33
C VAL A 108 4.70 1.36 0.78
N GLY A 109 4.10 2.17 1.64
CA GLY A 109 3.00 3.07 1.29
C GLY A 109 1.69 2.36 0.92
N GLN A 110 1.59 1.04 1.17
CA GLN A 110 0.39 0.28 0.87
C GLN A 110 -0.58 0.25 2.06
N PRO A 111 -1.89 0.49 1.84
CA PRO A 111 -2.92 0.22 2.84
C PRO A 111 -2.90 -1.24 3.29
N SER A 112 -3.23 -1.50 4.54
CA SER A 112 -3.47 -2.86 5.03
C SER A 112 -4.84 -3.35 4.55
N SER A 113 -4.93 -4.61 4.13
CA SER A 113 -6.21 -5.25 3.83
C SER A 113 -7.07 -5.52 5.08
N GLN A 114 -6.45 -5.51 6.26
CA GLN A 114 -7.14 -5.64 7.55
C GLN A 114 -7.70 -4.30 8.05
N ASP A 115 -7.07 -3.19 7.67
CA ASP A 115 -7.52 -1.82 7.96
C ASP A 115 -6.95 -0.86 6.89
N PRO A 116 -7.78 -0.35 5.96
CA PRO A 116 -7.32 0.48 4.86
C PRO A 116 -6.84 1.87 5.29
N ASP A 117 -7.14 2.32 6.52
CA ASP A 117 -6.69 3.61 7.05
C ASP A 117 -5.27 3.54 7.63
N VAL A 118 -4.68 2.33 7.74
CA VAL A 118 -3.33 2.11 8.26
C VAL A 118 -2.40 1.58 7.17
N LEU A 119 -1.25 2.23 6.98
CA LEU A 119 -0.23 1.77 6.04
C LEU A 119 0.59 0.62 6.64
N ARG A 120 0.90 -0.38 5.80
CA ARG A 120 1.81 -1.49 6.16
C ARG A 120 3.18 -0.95 6.57
N VAL A 121 3.77 -0.09 5.74
CA VAL A 121 4.92 0.75 6.07
C VAL A 121 4.60 2.18 5.67
N ASP A 122 4.60 3.08 6.65
CA ASP A 122 4.49 4.54 6.48
C ASP A 122 5.90 5.16 6.42
N PRO A 123 6.36 5.60 5.24
CA PRO A 123 7.70 6.15 5.06
C PRO A 123 7.96 7.37 5.96
N GLY A 124 9.02 7.29 6.76
CA GLY A 124 9.39 8.36 7.71
C GLY A 124 8.66 8.31 9.04
N ASN A 125 7.61 7.51 9.19
CA ASN A 125 6.83 7.36 10.42
C ASN A 125 6.76 5.89 10.88
N PRO A 126 7.88 5.29 11.34
CA PRO A 126 7.91 3.88 11.72
C PRO A 126 6.88 3.53 12.81
N LYS A 127 6.61 4.46 13.75
CA LYS A 127 5.62 4.28 14.81
C LYS A 127 4.17 4.15 14.30
N GLN A 128 3.87 4.68 13.12
CA GLN A 128 2.56 4.59 12.47
C GLN A 128 2.46 3.40 11.51
N SER A 129 3.58 2.71 11.25
CA SER A 129 3.63 1.58 10.33
C SER A 129 3.06 0.32 10.98
N LEU A 130 2.08 -0.33 10.34
CA LEU A 130 1.52 -1.57 10.84
C LEU A 130 2.57 -2.68 10.97
N LEU A 131 3.58 -2.73 10.10
CA LEU A 131 4.68 -3.69 10.19
C LEU A 131 5.38 -3.62 11.56
N LEU A 132 5.74 -2.41 12.02
CA LEU A 132 6.39 -2.25 13.32
C LEU A 132 5.45 -2.66 14.45
N GLN A 133 4.17 -2.28 14.36
CA GLN A 133 3.17 -2.67 15.37
C GLN A 133 3.06 -4.20 15.48
N LYS A 134 3.03 -4.88 14.32
CA LYS A 134 2.88 -6.33 14.25
C LYS A 134 4.08 -7.07 14.82
N VAL A 135 5.31 -6.61 14.64
CA VAL A 135 6.50 -7.32 15.14
C VAL A 135 6.91 -6.92 16.55
N ASN A 136 6.56 -5.70 16.98
CA ASN A 136 7.09 -5.11 18.22
C ASN A 136 6.03 -4.90 19.32
N CYS A 137 4.73 -4.93 19.00
CA CYS A 137 3.68 -4.58 19.95
C CYS A 137 2.80 -5.78 20.29
N ASN A 138 2.54 -5.98 21.58
CA ASN A 138 1.64 -7.04 22.06
C ASN A 138 0.20 -6.83 21.60
N ARG A 139 -0.18 -5.58 21.33
CA ARG A 139 -1.52 -5.19 20.89
C ARG A 139 -1.41 -4.24 19.70
N PRO A 140 -1.25 -4.73 18.47
CA PRO A 140 -1.29 -3.88 17.28
C PRO A 140 -2.70 -3.30 17.09
N SER A 141 -2.81 -2.23 16.28
CA SER A 141 -4.10 -1.57 16.00
C SER A 141 -5.14 -2.50 15.35
N VAL A 142 -4.70 -3.50 14.61
CA VAL A 142 -5.55 -4.51 13.98
C VAL A 142 -4.89 -5.89 14.03
N GLY A 143 -5.69 -6.95 14.21
CA GLY A 143 -5.25 -8.34 14.32
C GLY A 143 -4.31 -8.61 15.51
N GLU A 144 -3.46 -9.63 15.39
CA GLU A 144 -2.54 -10.02 16.47
C GLU A 144 -1.06 -9.71 16.14
N ARG A 145 -0.19 -9.72 17.17
CA ARG A 145 1.27 -9.66 17.03
C ARG A 145 1.77 -10.84 16.18
N MET A 146 2.67 -10.56 15.24
CA MET A 146 3.36 -11.57 14.46
C MET A 146 4.47 -12.24 15.31
N PRO A 147 4.62 -13.57 15.21
CA PRO A 147 5.58 -14.34 15.98
C PRO A 147 7.03 -14.11 15.55
#